data_AF-A0A2T1AI63-F1
#
_entry.id   AF-A0A2T1AI63-F1
#
_cell.length_a   1.000
_cell.length_b   1.000
_cell.length_c   1.000
_cell.angle_alpha   90.00
_cell.angle_beta   90.00
_cell.angle_gamma   90.00
#
_symmetry.space_group_name_H-M   'P 1'
#
loop_
_entity.id
_entity.type
_entity.pdbx_description
1 polymer ?
#
loop_
_entity_poly.entity_id
_entity_poly.type
_entity_poly.pdbx_seq_one_letter_code
_entity_poly.pdbx_strand_id
1 'polypeptide(L)'
;MSQLILVGPRGPQGVPGEDGHDFGTGNAISTYAANAENVGDIYYHDNGNVYKVDAVDTYTIIGEWQGQTGAKGDKGDAGNDGAPGDDGAPGDDGAPGLVSRPSAYGASENGTPAANDTAFASMATAVGAGLVDLEGKSWPVNSVPNLPGARNGFWRLADFDEAATVDLPAPGTIDRRSVIIEGGRTALGWPQGTADAYNGVAYVGYMAASGHEPGSMDWSEVVLTEKGRNAARFISGQELAMTGEIEVFGAATLPPVDANEGPKRVALASDGNLLEFAYRNMAEYFQDTSAGGLAQAEGAWQHATIDGVTLGAAIRADMDAKYSITTSGLPTVATSPTVYGSNDAQNGDLFFGFHGLSGAAGGPYAAIINGTPKDGAGTLAWVARIGNLSSGVEPSVCWYKNGGSSRLCGFVRSQSSSYPVRFWSSGGLGETHVENAATQDCPFGADFATYSPINCKIRPRRKGTVSGWLQTWETVDGNTSDELHFVFTGRRSLDGSPGDVWLYWGRVERGSGDFENLWDRAQIIPIKRLYFANSNVNATSNQVGTPDLCWIDANTLLLTFTNERPAVGADYDESYLECMTISLRDTYADAADRVLWDDGAEAMADVVKAPEFVAY
;
A
#
# COMPACT_ATOMS: atom_id res chain seq x y z
N MET A 1 -43.71 5.08 14.31
CA MET A 1 -43.92 4.53 15.67
C MET A 1 -42.54 4.23 16.23
N SER A 2 -42.08 5.00 17.21
CA SER A 2 -40.77 4.84 17.84
C SER A 2 -40.84 3.73 18.89
N GLN A 3 -39.99 2.72 18.74
CA GLN A 3 -39.84 1.61 19.67
C GLN A 3 -39.12 2.11 20.93
N LEU A 4 -39.83 2.10 22.06
CA LEU A 4 -39.32 2.48 23.37
C LEU A 4 -38.51 1.30 23.93
N ILE A 5 -37.18 1.42 24.00
CA ILE A 5 -36.33 0.49 24.74
C ILE A 5 -36.39 0.92 26.21
N LEU A 6 -37.09 0.15 27.04
CA LEU A 6 -37.03 0.26 28.49
C LEU A 6 -35.71 -0.38 28.98
N VAL A 7 -34.72 0.46 29.25
CA VAL A 7 -33.55 0.07 30.04
C VAL A 7 -33.97 0.14 31.51
N GLY A 8 -33.91 -0.98 32.23
CA GLY A 8 -34.14 -1.01 33.68
C GLY A 8 -33.12 -0.15 34.42
N PRO A 9 -33.46 0.40 35.61
CA PRO A 9 -32.53 1.25 36.35
C PRO A 9 -31.27 0.46 36.71
N ARG A 10 -30.11 1.03 36.36
CA ARG A 10 -28.79 0.56 36.82
C ARG A 10 -28.79 0.58 38.34
N GLY A 11 -28.44 -0.54 38.97
CA GLY A 11 -28.24 -0.60 40.42
C GLY A 11 -27.22 0.46 40.86
N PRO A 12 -27.27 0.93 42.12
CA PRO A 12 -26.31 1.91 42.61
C PRO A 12 -24.89 1.38 42.39
N GLN A 13 -24.04 2.23 41.83
CA GLN A 13 -22.62 1.96 41.68
C GLN A 13 -22.05 1.70 43.07
N GLY A 14 -21.37 0.56 43.25
CA GLY A 14 -20.66 0.27 44.48
C GLY A 14 -19.68 1.41 44.79
N VAL A 15 -19.56 1.76 46.07
CA VAL A 15 -18.59 2.76 46.50
C VAL A 15 -17.20 2.25 46.08
N PRO A 16 -16.38 3.05 45.36
CA PRO A 16 -14.98 2.71 45.16
C PRO A 16 -14.34 2.45 46.52
N GLY A 17 -13.60 1.34 46.66
CA GLY A 17 -12.75 1.14 47.83
C GLY A 17 -11.74 2.28 47.91
N GLU A 18 -11.33 2.66 49.12
CA GLU A 18 -10.18 3.57 49.26
C GLU A 18 -8.98 2.97 48.52
N ASP A 19 -8.23 3.78 47.76
CA ASP A 19 -6.98 3.35 47.11
C ASP A 19 -6.02 2.89 48.21
N GLY A 20 -6.01 1.59 48.44
CA GLY A 20 -5.30 0.93 49.51
C GLY A 20 -4.33 -0.10 48.95
N HIS A 21 -3.06 0.14 49.23
CA HIS A 21 -1.93 -0.81 49.26
C HIS A 21 -1.15 -0.95 47.96
N ASP A 22 0.05 -0.37 47.97
CA ASP A 22 1.11 -0.64 47.00
C ASP A 22 1.79 -1.98 47.33
N PHE A 23 2.38 -2.62 46.31
CA PHE A 23 3.10 -3.89 46.48
C PHE A 23 4.62 -3.66 46.49
N GLY A 24 5.28 -4.12 47.56
CA GLY A 24 6.74 -4.09 47.68
C GLY A 24 7.41 -5.41 47.29
N THR A 25 8.68 -5.37 46.85
CA THR A 25 9.49 -6.57 46.55
C THR A 25 10.94 -6.43 47.05
N GLY A 26 11.65 -7.54 47.29
CA GLY A 26 13.10 -7.57 47.60
C GLY A 26 13.49 -8.44 48.80
N ASN A 27 14.58 -8.10 49.51
CA ASN A 27 15.17 -8.96 50.54
C ASN A 27 15.21 -8.38 51.97
N ALA A 28 14.55 -7.24 52.22
CA ALA A 28 14.68 -6.48 53.45
C ALA A 28 13.32 -6.00 54.00
N ILE A 29 12.42 -6.93 54.29
CA ILE A 29 11.08 -6.64 54.84
C ILE A 29 11.13 -5.75 56.10
N SER A 30 12.13 -5.92 56.97
CA SER A 30 12.26 -5.07 58.17
C SER A 30 12.48 -3.60 57.85
N THR A 31 13.19 -3.28 56.76
CA THR A 31 13.40 -1.90 56.31
C THR A 31 12.15 -1.35 55.63
N TYR A 32 11.46 -2.20 54.86
CA TYR A 32 10.19 -1.82 54.22
C TYR A 32 9.09 -1.53 55.25
N ALA A 33 8.97 -2.34 56.28
CA ALA A 33 7.98 -2.20 57.36
C ALA A 33 8.28 -1.05 58.34
N ALA A 34 9.49 -0.49 58.34
CA ALA A 34 9.85 0.64 59.19
C ALA A 34 9.23 1.97 58.72
N ASN A 35 8.71 2.02 57.49
CA ASN A 35 7.99 3.19 56.99
C ASN A 35 6.50 3.11 57.35
N ALA A 36 5.97 4.15 58.01
CA ALA A 36 4.57 4.23 58.42
C ALA A 36 3.59 4.29 57.23
N GLU A 37 4.06 4.71 56.06
CA GLU A 37 3.24 4.76 54.83
C GLU A 37 2.96 3.35 54.27
N ASN A 38 3.77 2.37 54.62
CA ASN A 38 3.67 1.00 54.08
C ASN A 38 2.78 0.09 54.95
N VAL A 39 2.12 0.62 55.98
CA VAL A 39 1.25 -0.18 56.86
C VAL A 39 0.02 -0.63 56.10
N GLY A 40 -0.19 -1.95 56.04
CA GLY A 40 -1.24 -2.61 55.28
C GLY A 40 -0.76 -3.21 53.96
N ASP A 41 0.42 -2.84 53.48
CA ASP A 41 0.98 -3.33 52.23
C ASP A 41 1.34 -4.82 52.28
N ILE A 42 1.40 -5.41 51.08
CA ILE A 42 1.94 -6.75 50.85
C ILE A 42 3.33 -6.65 50.24
N TYR A 43 4.27 -7.43 50.78
CA TYR A 43 5.67 -7.48 50.37
C TYR A 43 6.08 -8.89 49.97
N TYR A 44 6.56 -9.06 48.74
CA TYR A 44 7.11 -10.32 48.25
C TYR A 44 8.60 -10.38 48.50
N HIS A 45 9.03 -11.34 49.31
CA HIS A 45 10.43 -11.46 49.67
C HIS A 45 11.15 -12.49 48.79
N ASP A 46 12.40 -12.22 48.46
CA ASP A 46 13.27 -13.10 47.67
C ASP A 46 13.55 -14.46 48.34
N ASN A 47 13.15 -14.65 49.60
CA ASN A 47 13.25 -15.93 50.31
C ASN A 47 12.04 -16.84 50.06
N GLY A 48 11.12 -16.42 49.18
CA GLY A 48 9.92 -17.16 48.82
C GLY A 48 8.70 -16.85 49.69
N ASN A 49 8.83 -16.07 50.77
CA ASN A 49 7.72 -15.70 51.64
C ASN A 49 7.02 -14.42 51.16
N VAL A 50 5.74 -14.31 51.47
CA VAL A 50 4.91 -13.12 51.29
C VAL A 50 4.56 -12.59 52.67
N TYR A 51 4.83 -11.31 52.89
CA TYR A 51 4.60 -10.63 54.15
C TYR A 51 3.50 -9.58 54.01
N LYS A 52 2.76 -9.34 55.10
CA LYS A 52 1.91 -8.17 55.27
C LYS A 52 2.52 -7.28 56.34
N VAL A 53 2.58 -5.97 56.10
CA VAL A 53 2.98 -5.00 57.14
C VAL A 53 1.76 -4.68 58.00
N ASP A 54 1.78 -5.09 59.26
CA ASP A 54 0.63 -4.91 60.18
C ASP A 54 0.68 -3.57 60.91
N ALA A 55 1.89 -3.07 61.18
CA ALA A 55 2.18 -1.77 61.78
C ALA A 55 3.65 -1.41 61.51
N VAL A 56 4.08 -0.21 61.90
CA VAL A 56 5.50 0.16 61.83
C VAL A 56 6.35 -0.89 62.57
N ASP A 57 7.40 -1.35 61.91
CA ASP A 57 8.33 -2.41 62.34
C ASP A 57 7.69 -3.78 62.62
N THR A 58 6.41 -3.96 62.25
CA THR A 58 5.66 -5.19 62.52
C THR A 58 5.09 -5.77 61.24
N TYR A 59 5.39 -7.04 60.98
CA TYR A 59 4.93 -7.73 59.79
C TYR A 59 4.68 -9.20 60.08
N THR A 60 3.73 -9.79 59.35
CA THR A 60 3.39 -11.22 59.43
C THR A 60 3.57 -11.89 58.09
N ILE A 61 4.06 -13.14 58.09
CA ILE A 61 4.06 -13.98 56.89
C ILE A 61 2.62 -14.41 56.63
N ILE A 62 2.14 -14.12 55.42
CA ILE A 62 0.78 -14.44 54.97
C ILE A 62 0.75 -15.53 53.90
N GLY A 63 1.91 -15.94 53.39
CA GLY A 63 2.03 -17.06 52.46
C GLY A 63 3.46 -17.27 51.97
N GLU A 64 3.63 -18.26 51.09
CA GLU A 64 4.87 -18.50 50.34
C GLU A 64 4.52 -18.48 48.85
N TRP A 65 5.24 -17.70 48.04
CA TRP A 65 5.01 -17.54 46.60
C TRP A 65 5.91 -18.45 45.75
N GLN A 66 6.99 -18.99 46.33
CA GLN A 66 7.77 -20.08 45.75
C GLN A 66 7.43 -21.39 46.47
N GLY A 67 6.34 -22.03 46.07
CA GLY A 67 6.00 -23.35 46.61
C GLY A 67 7.06 -24.39 46.25
N GLN A 68 7.53 -25.18 47.21
CA GLN A 68 7.95 -26.54 46.91
C GLN A 68 6.80 -27.23 46.18
N THR A 69 7.09 -27.92 45.07
CA THR A 69 6.12 -28.66 44.27
C THR A 69 5.23 -29.53 45.16
N GLY A 70 4.05 -29.02 45.53
CA GLY A 70 3.10 -29.69 46.40
C GLY A 70 2.36 -30.77 45.61
N ALA A 71 2.16 -31.94 46.22
CA ALA A 71 1.33 -32.99 45.65
C ALA A 71 -0.07 -32.43 45.33
N LYS A 72 -0.54 -32.71 44.12
CA LYS A 72 -1.90 -32.39 43.65
C LYS A 72 -2.92 -32.93 44.66
N GLY A 73 -3.70 -32.04 45.28
CA GLY A 73 -4.77 -32.45 46.20
C GLY A 73 -5.81 -33.31 45.49
N ASP A 74 -6.37 -34.28 46.22
CA ASP A 74 -7.44 -35.13 45.72
C ASP A 74 -8.65 -34.29 45.30
N LYS A 75 -9.22 -34.65 44.15
CA LYS A 75 -10.40 -34.02 43.57
C LYS A 75 -11.57 -34.18 44.55
N GLY A 76 -12.16 -33.07 44.99
CA GLY A 76 -13.38 -33.09 45.80
C GLY A 76 -14.52 -33.80 45.06
N ASP A 77 -15.32 -34.55 45.80
CA ASP A 77 -16.51 -35.23 45.28
C ASP A 77 -17.46 -34.23 44.64
N ALA A 78 -17.98 -34.59 43.46
CA ALA A 78 -18.94 -33.78 42.74
C ALA A 78 -20.22 -33.62 43.58
N GLY A 79 -20.66 -32.37 43.79
CA GLY A 79 -21.99 -32.11 44.30
C GLY A 79 -23.03 -32.69 43.35
N ASN A 80 -24.08 -33.30 43.88
CA ASN A 80 -25.19 -33.80 43.07
C ASN A 80 -25.77 -32.65 42.23
N ASP A 81 -25.84 -32.87 40.92
CA ASP A 81 -26.46 -31.94 39.98
C ASP A 81 -27.90 -31.66 40.43
N GLY A 82 -28.26 -30.37 40.50
CA GLY A 82 -29.65 -29.97 40.60
C GLY A 82 -30.41 -30.52 39.39
N ALA A 83 -31.67 -30.92 39.60
CA ALA A 83 -32.53 -31.39 38.51
C ALA A 83 -32.45 -30.39 37.34
N PRO A 84 -32.22 -30.86 36.10
CA PRO A 84 -32.19 -30.00 34.93
C PRO A 84 -33.46 -29.16 34.91
N GLY A 85 -33.32 -27.83 34.85
CA GLY A 85 -34.45 -26.99 34.47
C GLY A 85 -34.85 -27.40 33.06
N ASP A 86 -36.16 -27.47 32.78
CA ASP A 86 -36.65 -27.73 31.44
C ASP A 86 -35.91 -26.82 30.46
N ASP A 87 -35.26 -27.41 29.46
CA ASP A 87 -34.61 -26.67 28.40
C ASP A 87 -35.66 -25.71 27.84
N GLY A 88 -35.40 -24.41 27.94
CA GLY A 88 -36.12 -23.45 27.12
C GLY A 88 -36.01 -23.96 25.69
N ALA A 89 -37.15 -24.07 24.99
CA ALA A 89 -37.16 -24.49 23.59
C ALA A 89 -36.00 -23.79 22.88
N PRO A 90 -35.16 -24.52 22.11
CA PRO A 90 -34.09 -23.90 21.34
C PRO A 90 -34.69 -22.67 20.69
N GLY A 91 -34.15 -21.49 21.02
CA GLY A 91 -34.51 -20.31 20.24
C GLY A 91 -34.18 -20.71 18.82
N ASP A 92 -35.17 -20.64 17.92
CA ASP A 92 -35.02 -21.08 16.54
C ASP A 92 -33.63 -20.65 16.07
N ASP A 93 -32.77 -21.62 15.72
CA ASP A 93 -31.62 -21.33 14.89
C ASP A 93 -32.19 -20.51 13.76
N GLY A 94 -31.91 -19.21 13.74
CA GLY A 94 -32.46 -18.33 12.73
C GLY A 94 -32.17 -19.00 11.41
N ALA A 95 -33.22 -19.45 10.71
CA ALA A 95 -33.09 -20.25 9.50
C ALA A 95 -31.95 -19.65 8.67
N PRO A 96 -30.97 -20.42 8.17
CA PRO A 96 -29.84 -19.87 7.42
C PRO A 96 -30.44 -18.90 6.42
N GLY A 97 -30.23 -17.59 6.65
CA GLY A 97 -31.01 -16.58 5.96
C GLY A 97 -30.81 -16.83 4.50
N LEU A 98 -31.88 -17.19 3.78
CA LEU A 98 -31.83 -17.59 2.37
C LEU A 98 -31.03 -16.53 1.62
N VAL A 99 -29.77 -16.84 1.31
CA VAL A 99 -28.89 -15.93 0.61
C VAL A 99 -29.46 -15.76 -0.78
N SER A 100 -30.08 -14.62 -1.02
CA SER A 100 -30.76 -14.37 -2.28
C SER A 100 -29.72 -13.93 -3.31
N ARG A 101 -29.82 -14.48 -4.52
CA ARG A 101 -28.88 -14.22 -5.61
C ARG A 101 -29.59 -13.44 -6.72
N PRO A 102 -28.97 -12.39 -7.29
CA PRO A 102 -29.59 -11.58 -8.34
C PRO A 102 -30.07 -12.38 -9.55
N SER A 103 -29.30 -13.42 -9.93
CA SER A 103 -29.62 -14.32 -11.03
C SER A 103 -30.97 -15.04 -10.88
N ALA A 104 -31.40 -15.33 -9.64
CA ALA A 104 -32.70 -15.92 -9.35
C ALA A 104 -33.89 -14.96 -9.63
N TYR A 105 -33.61 -13.66 -9.73
CA TYR A 105 -34.59 -12.61 -10.02
C TYR A 105 -34.46 -12.08 -11.47
N GLY A 106 -33.64 -12.74 -12.30
CA GLY A 106 -33.48 -12.40 -13.72
C GLY A 106 -32.41 -11.35 -14.01
N ALA A 107 -31.58 -10.97 -13.04
CA ALA A 107 -30.42 -10.11 -13.30
C ALA A 107 -29.35 -10.88 -14.11
N SER A 108 -28.60 -10.17 -14.96
CA SER A 108 -27.50 -10.71 -15.78
C SER A 108 -26.33 -9.73 -15.88
N GLU A 109 -25.10 -10.24 -15.81
CA GLU A 109 -23.87 -9.44 -16.02
C GLU A 109 -23.77 -8.88 -17.44
N ASN A 110 -24.39 -9.58 -18.39
CA ASN A 110 -24.50 -9.16 -19.80
C ASN A 110 -25.87 -8.52 -20.10
N GLY A 111 -26.67 -8.28 -19.06
CA GLY A 111 -27.98 -7.65 -19.18
C GLY A 111 -27.85 -6.14 -19.42
N THR A 112 -28.91 -5.53 -19.95
CA THR A 112 -28.98 -4.07 -20.00
C THR A 112 -29.20 -3.52 -18.59
N PRO A 113 -28.69 -2.31 -18.28
CA PRO A 113 -28.95 -1.65 -17.00
C PRO A 113 -30.43 -1.64 -16.60
N ALA A 114 -31.33 -1.31 -17.53
CA ALA A 114 -32.77 -1.28 -17.28
C ALA A 114 -33.39 -2.65 -16.93
N ALA A 115 -32.91 -3.73 -17.55
CA ALA A 115 -33.38 -5.08 -17.22
C ALA A 115 -32.92 -5.49 -15.82
N ASN A 116 -31.67 -5.19 -15.47
CA ASN A 116 -31.13 -5.44 -14.13
C ASN A 116 -31.81 -4.59 -13.07
N ASP A 117 -32.06 -3.30 -13.31
CA ASP A 117 -32.81 -2.44 -12.38
C ASP A 117 -34.19 -3.03 -12.05
N THR A 118 -34.88 -3.58 -13.05
CA THR A 118 -36.18 -4.26 -12.86
C THR A 118 -36.04 -5.53 -12.01
N ALA A 119 -35.00 -6.33 -12.27
CA ALA A 119 -34.70 -7.52 -11.48
C ALA A 119 -34.37 -7.17 -10.01
N PHE A 120 -33.53 -6.15 -9.79
CA PHE A 120 -33.15 -5.70 -8.45
C PHE A 120 -34.30 -5.03 -7.69
N ALA A 121 -35.21 -4.32 -8.37
CA ALA A 121 -36.43 -3.80 -7.75
C ALA A 121 -37.36 -4.94 -7.28
N SER A 122 -37.50 -5.99 -8.09
CA SER A 122 -38.25 -7.19 -7.74
C SER A 122 -37.61 -7.92 -6.54
N MET A 123 -36.28 -8.03 -6.55
CA MET A 123 -35.49 -8.60 -5.47
C MET A 123 -35.64 -7.80 -4.18
N ALA A 124 -35.52 -6.46 -4.23
CA ALA A 124 -35.65 -5.59 -3.06
C ALA A 124 -37.03 -5.73 -2.39
N THR A 125 -38.09 -5.91 -3.19
CA THR A 125 -39.44 -6.17 -2.70
C THR A 125 -39.55 -7.53 -1.99
N ALA A 126 -38.91 -8.57 -2.54
CA ALA A 126 -38.99 -9.93 -2.02
C ALA A 126 -38.09 -10.15 -0.79
N VAL A 127 -36.88 -9.58 -0.80
CA VAL A 127 -35.83 -9.83 0.19
C VAL A 127 -35.82 -8.78 1.31
N GLY A 128 -36.26 -7.55 1.02
CA GLY A 128 -36.21 -6.44 1.98
C GLY A 128 -34.78 -6.16 2.44
N ALA A 129 -34.53 -6.31 3.75
CA ALA A 129 -33.20 -6.13 4.35
C ALA A 129 -32.38 -7.44 4.47
N GLY A 130 -32.87 -8.54 3.90
CA GLY A 130 -32.17 -9.82 3.92
C GLY A 130 -30.82 -9.80 3.19
N LEU A 131 -29.97 -10.79 3.48
CA LEU A 131 -28.64 -10.91 2.88
C LEU A 131 -28.76 -11.21 1.38
N VAL A 132 -28.01 -10.45 0.58
CA VAL A 132 -27.90 -10.62 -0.87
C VAL A 132 -26.44 -10.84 -1.23
N ASP A 133 -26.15 -11.96 -1.87
CA ASP A 133 -24.82 -12.25 -2.40
C ASP A 133 -24.80 -11.87 -3.88
N LEU A 134 -23.97 -10.88 -4.23
CA LEU A 134 -23.76 -10.44 -5.61
C LEU A 134 -22.80 -11.36 -6.38
N GLU A 135 -22.40 -12.49 -5.79
CA GLU A 135 -21.71 -13.63 -6.41
C GLU A 135 -20.30 -13.30 -6.93
N GLY A 136 -19.66 -12.26 -6.39
CA GLY A 136 -18.37 -11.72 -6.84
C GLY A 136 -18.44 -10.97 -8.16
N LYS A 137 -19.63 -10.68 -8.68
CA LYS A 137 -19.86 -10.18 -10.04
C LYS A 137 -20.08 -8.68 -10.10
N SER A 138 -19.95 -8.11 -11.31
CA SER A 138 -20.31 -6.71 -11.60
C SER A 138 -21.62 -6.66 -12.36
N TRP A 139 -22.63 -6.01 -11.78
CA TRP A 139 -23.99 -5.95 -12.33
C TRP A 139 -24.28 -4.58 -12.96
N PRO A 140 -24.46 -4.48 -14.29
CA PRO A 140 -24.85 -3.22 -14.94
C PRO A 140 -26.18 -2.69 -14.40
N VAL A 141 -26.23 -1.45 -13.93
CA VAL A 141 -27.44 -0.79 -13.38
C VAL A 141 -27.43 0.71 -13.74
N ASN A 142 -28.60 1.36 -13.82
CA ASN A 142 -28.62 2.82 -14.02
C ASN A 142 -28.43 3.59 -12.71
N SER A 143 -28.72 2.94 -11.58
CA SER A 143 -28.57 3.51 -10.25
C SER A 143 -28.34 2.39 -9.24
N VAL A 144 -27.62 2.68 -8.15
CA VAL A 144 -27.36 1.71 -7.09
C VAL A 144 -28.70 1.25 -6.48
N PRO A 145 -29.06 -0.04 -6.56
CA PRO A 145 -30.30 -0.52 -5.97
C PRO A 145 -30.31 -0.37 -4.45
N ASN A 146 -31.46 -0.06 -3.87
CA ASN A 146 -31.63 -0.01 -2.41
C ASN A 146 -31.68 -1.44 -1.82
N LEU A 147 -30.51 -2.06 -1.72
CA LEU A 147 -30.32 -3.40 -1.18
C LEU A 147 -29.28 -3.35 -0.05
N PRO A 148 -29.67 -2.97 1.18
CA PRO A 148 -28.73 -2.78 2.29
C PRO A 148 -28.02 -4.08 2.71
N GLY A 149 -28.59 -5.24 2.36
CA GLY A 149 -27.99 -6.56 2.57
C GLY A 149 -27.06 -7.05 1.45
N ALA A 150 -26.87 -6.29 0.37
CA ALA A 150 -25.99 -6.66 -0.74
C ALA A 150 -24.52 -6.68 -0.33
N ARG A 151 -23.82 -7.77 -0.64
CA ARG A 151 -22.40 -8.02 -0.32
C ARG A 151 -21.74 -8.74 -1.51
N ASN A 152 -20.42 -8.83 -1.50
CA ASN A 152 -19.65 -9.70 -2.40
C ASN A 152 -19.94 -9.46 -3.89
N GLY A 153 -19.73 -8.24 -4.36
CA GLY A 153 -19.83 -7.86 -5.78
C GLY A 153 -19.97 -6.35 -5.99
N PHE A 154 -20.24 -5.96 -7.23
CA PHE A 154 -20.19 -4.58 -7.68
C PHE A 154 -21.45 -4.18 -8.44
N TRP A 155 -21.76 -2.89 -8.36
CA TRP A 155 -22.71 -2.21 -9.21
C TRP A 155 -21.95 -1.52 -10.33
N ARG A 156 -22.14 -1.95 -11.58
CA ARG A 156 -21.52 -1.33 -12.74
C ARG A 156 -22.37 -0.16 -13.22
N LEU A 157 -21.85 1.05 -13.06
CA LEU A 157 -22.51 2.30 -13.42
C LEU A 157 -21.78 2.90 -14.62
N ALA A 158 -22.52 3.21 -15.68
CA ALA A 158 -22.05 4.12 -16.72
C ALA A 158 -22.26 5.57 -16.25
N ASP A 159 -21.56 6.51 -16.88
CA ASP A 159 -21.73 7.95 -16.67
C ASP A 159 -21.57 8.42 -15.21
N PHE A 160 -20.63 7.82 -14.47
CA PHE A 160 -20.42 8.14 -13.05
C PHE A 160 -19.66 9.45 -12.82
N ASP A 161 -18.44 9.55 -13.34
CA ASP A 161 -17.54 10.71 -13.22
C ASP A 161 -16.94 10.95 -14.60
N GLU A 162 -17.26 12.08 -15.25
CA GLU A 162 -16.82 12.37 -16.63
C GLU A 162 -17.09 11.20 -17.60
N ALA A 163 -18.33 10.71 -17.67
CA ALA A 163 -18.71 9.56 -18.51
C ALA A 163 -18.01 8.22 -18.15
N ALA A 164 -17.27 8.15 -17.03
CA ALA A 164 -16.57 6.93 -16.65
C ALA A 164 -17.54 5.80 -16.32
N THR A 165 -17.22 4.61 -16.83
CA THR A 165 -17.85 3.37 -16.38
C THR A 165 -17.08 2.82 -15.20
N VAL A 166 -17.76 2.63 -14.08
CA VAL A 166 -17.14 2.21 -12.81
C VAL A 166 -17.87 1.04 -12.19
N ASP A 167 -17.13 0.23 -11.43
CA ASP A 167 -17.63 -0.84 -10.59
C ASP A 167 -17.65 -0.39 -9.14
N LEU A 168 -18.80 0.09 -8.67
CA LEU A 168 -18.99 0.52 -7.28
C LEU A 168 -19.14 -0.70 -6.36
N PRO A 169 -18.25 -0.91 -5.38
CA PRO A 169 -18.29 -2.09 -4.54
C PRO A 169 -19.47 -2.02 -3.55
N ALA A 170 -20.21 -3.13 -3.43
CA ALA A 170 -21.11 -3.33 -2.30
C ALA A 170 -20.30 -3.46 -0.98
N PRO A 171 -20.93 -3.22 0.19
CA PRO A 171 -20.24 -3.39 1.47
C PRO A 171 -19.56 -4.76 1.60
N GLY A 172 -18.33 -4.80 2.09
CA GLY A 172 -17.57 -6.03 2.28
C GLY A 172 -17.07 -6.72 1.00
N THR A 173 -17.30 -6.15 -0.19
CA THR A 173 -16.73 -6.67 -1.45
C THR A 173 -15.22 -6.51 -1.49
N ILE A 174 -14.72 -5.36 -1.03
CA ILE A 174 -13.29 -5.06 -0.97
C ILE A 174 -12.89 -5.07 0.51
N ASP A 175 -11.98 -5.97 0.84
CA ASP A 175 -11.32 -5.98 2.13
C ASP A 175 -10.22 -4.92 2.12
N ARG A 176 -10.46 -3.82 2.81
CA ARG A 176 -9.55 -2.69 2.85
C ARG A 176 -9.32 -2.18 4.26
N ARG A 177 -8.10 -1.73 4.51
CA ARG A 177 -7.74 -1.06 5.76
C ARG A 177 -6.87 0.16 5.48
N SER A 178 -7.20 1.26 6.13
CA SER A 178 -6.42 2.49 6.05
C SER A 178 -5.62 2.72 7.33
N VAL A 179 -4.41 3.26 7.17
CA VAL A 179 -3.54 3.76 8.24
C VAL A 179 -3.15 5.19 7.87
N ILE A 180 -3.34 6.12 8.80
CA ILE A 180 -2.83 7.48 8.67
C ILE A 180 -1.42 7.47 9.24
N ILE A 181 -0.44 7.85 8.42
CA ILE A 181 0.97 7.73 8.75
C ILE A 181 1.44 8.95 9.54
N GLU A 182 1.07 10.14 9.09
CA GLU A 182 1.46 11.38 9.76
C GLU A 182 0.43 12.47 9.41
N GLY A 183 -0.03 13.25 10.40
CA GLY A 183 -1.09 14.26 10.23
C GLY A 183 -0.85 15.52 11.05
N GLY A 184 0.41 15.99 11.04
CA GLY A 184 0.92 17.13 11.79
C GLY A 184 0.77 18.49 11.07
N ARG A 185 1.66 19.44 11.42
CA ARG A 185 1.68 20.85 10.93
C ARG A 185 2.49 21.06 9.64
N THR A 186 3.02 20.00 9.06
CA THR A 186 3.82 20.02 7.83
C THR A 186 2.98 19.41 6.73
N ALA A 187 2.96 20.03 5.55
CA ALA A 187 2.28 19.48 4.40
C ALA A 187 3.02 18.21 3.93
N LEU A 188 2.31 17.10 3.85
CA LEU A 188 2.84 15.83 3.37
C LEU A 188 2.28 15.55 1.99
N GLY A 189 3.19 15.30 1.04
CA GLY A 189 2.83 15.16 -0.35
C GLY A 189 3.67 14.14 -1.10
N TRP A 190 3.34 13.96 -2.37
CA TRP A 190 4.21 13.33 -3.37
C TRP A 190 4.70 11.91 -3.06
N PRO A 191 3.84 10.97 -2.61
CA PRO A 191 4.26 9.57 -2.55
C PRO A 191 4.29 8.91 -3.94
N GLN A 192 3.93 9.64 -5.01
CA GLN A 192 3.95 9.13 -6.37
C GLN A 192 5.35 8.62 -6.75
N GLY A 193 5.41 7.36 -7.11
CA GLY A 193 6.64 6.77 -7.60
C GLY A 193 7.62 6.26 -6.55
N THR A 194 7.25 6.24 -5.28
CA THR A 194 8.19 5.95 -4.18
C THR A 194 7.84 4.69 -3.41
N ALA A 195 6.61 4.19 -3.56
CA ALA A 195 6.14 3.01 -2.87
C ALA A 195 6.74 1.76 -3.50
N ASP A 196 7.39 0.96 -2.65
CA ASP A 196 7.90 -0.34 -3.04
C ASP A 196 7.80 -1.30 -1.85
N ALA A 197 8.00 -2.59 -2.09
CA ALA A 197 8.02 -3.56 -1.01
C ALA A 197 9.08 -4.64 -1.23
N TYR A 198 9.71 -5.03 -0.13
CA TYR A 198 10.72 -6.08 -0.09
C TYR A 198 10.52 -6.92 1.16
N ASN A 199 10.53 -8.25 1.01
CA ASN A 199 10.42 -9.20 2.12
C ASN A 199 9.21 -8.95 3.06
N GLY A 200 8.04 -8.65 2.47
CA GLY A 200 6.81 -8.38 3.23
C GLY A 200 6.79 -7.05 4.00
N VAL A 201 7.79 -6.20 3.79
CA VAL A 201 7.90 -4.85 4.33
C VAL A 201 7.71 -3.86 3.19
N ALA A 202 6.86 -2.84 3.39
CA ALA A 202 6.67 -1.79 2.40
C ALA A 202 7.46 -0.53 2.80
N TYR A 203 8.06 0.12 1.83
CA TYR A 203 8.79 1.37 1.96
C TYR A 203 8.02 2.42 1.17
N VAL A 204 7.53 3.44 1.86
CA VAL A 204 6.77 4.53 1.25
C VAL A 204 7.54 5.81 1.45
N GLY A 205 8.09 6.33 0.36
CA GLY A 205 8.72 7.64 0.37
C GLY A 205 7.70 8.76 0.23
N TYR A 206 7.96 9.91 0.81
CA TYR A 206 7.11 11.10 0.68
C TYR A 206 7.92 12.36 0.93
N MET A 207 7.40 13.49 0.48
CA MET A 207 7.98 14.79 0.73
C MET A 207 7.24 15.45 1.88
N ALA A 208 7.95 15.81 2.94
CA ALA A 208 7.45 16.64 4.03
C ALA A 208 7.89 18.09 3.77
N ALA A 209 6.93 19.00 3.61
CA ALA A 209 7.24 20.39 3.29
C ALA A 209 6.37 21.41 4.02
N SER A 210 6.87 22.63 4.24
CA SER A 210 6.06 23.72 4.79
C SER A 210 5.17 24.39 3.73
N GLY A 211 5.36 24.05 2.45
CA GLY A 211 4.55 24.50 1.33
C GLY A 211 4.97 23.85 0.01
N HIS A 212 4.41 24.34 -1.09
CA HIS A 212 4.67 23.86 -2.46
C HIS A 212 5.96 24.43 -3.07
N GLU A 213 6.58 25.40 -2.40
CA GLU A 213 7.71 26.14 -2.95
C GLU A 213 9.04 25.40 -2.76
N PRO A 214 9.96 25.50 -3.74
CA PRO A 214 11.38 25.23 -3.52
C PRO A 214 11.85 26.05 -2.31
N GLY A 215 12.37 25.39 -1.29
CA GLY A 215 12.75 26.00 -0.02
C GLY A 215 12.60 25.09 1.18
N SER A 216 11.72 24.09 1.07
CA SER A 216 11.03 23.54 2.24
C SER A 216 10.87 22.03 2.25
N MET A 217 11.46 21.33 1.29
CA MET A 217 11.21 19.93 1.00
C MET A 217 12.21 18.99 1.71
N ASP A 218 11.69 18.14 2.60
CA ASP A 218 12.45 17.08 3.27
C ASP A 218 11.97 15.71 2.79
N TRP A 219 12.84 15.00 2.06
CA TRP A 219 12.58 13.60 1.71
C TRP A 219 12.49 12.74 2.98
N SER A 220 11.38 12.04 3.09
CA SER A 220 11.07 11.17 4.23
C SER A 220 10.62 9.80 3.73
N GLU A 221 10.84 8.77 4.54
CA GLU A 221 10.37 7.42 4.26
C GLU A 221 9.72 6.83 5.50
N VAL A 222 8.61 6.14 5.29
CA VAL A 222 7.96 5.30 6.30
C VAL A 222 8.08 3.84 5.91
N VAL A 223 8.43 3.02 6.89
CA VAL A 223 8.54 1.58 6.75
C VAL A 223 7.29 0.95 7.37
N LEU A 224 6.53 0.24 6.56
CA LEU A 224 5.29 -0.41 6.95
C LEU A 224 5.48 -1.93 7.04
N THR A 225 5.05 -2.49 8.16
CA THR A 225 5.08 -3.92 8.43
C THR A 225 3.66 -4.48 8.56
N GLU A 226 3.56 -5.78 8.82
CA GLU A 226 2.29 -6.49 9.00
C GLU A 226 1.31 -6.27 7.84
N LYS A 227 1.82 -6.34 6.60
CA LYS A 227 1.03 -6.09 5.39
C LYS A 227 0.49 -4.66 5.31
N GLY A 228 1.30 -3.66 5.66
CA GLY A 228 0.92 -2.25 5.58
C GLY A 228 0.06 -1.77 6.75
N ARG A 229 -0.11 -2.58 7.79
CA ARG A 229 -1.02 -2.29 8.92
C ARG A 229 -0.36 -1.56 10.08
N ASN A 230 0.96 -1.57 10.12
CA ASN A 230 1.75 -0.97 11.19
C ASN A 230 2.88 -0.12 10.59
N ALA A 231 2.99 1.13 11.01
CA ALA A 231 4.11 2.00 10.66
C ALA A 231 5.24 1.78 11.66
N ALA A 232 6.19 0.92 11.30
CA ALA A 232 7.24 0.46 12.20
C ALA A 232 8.35 1.52 12.38
N ARG A 233 8.62 2.32 11.35
CA ARG A 233 9.71 3.30 11.37
C ARG A 233 9.39 4.50 10.49
N PHE A 234 9.76 5.68 10.99
CA PHE A 234 9.73 6.94 10.26
C PHE A 234 11.16 7.46 10.12
N ILE A 235 11.54 7.83 8.92
CA ILE A 235 12.86 8.34 8.58
C ILE A 235 12.67 9.70 7.91
N SER A 236 12.77 10.78 8.67
CA SER A 236 12.57 12.15 8.18
C SER A 236 13.89 12.82 7.80
N GLY A 237 13.86 13.70 6.79
CA GLY A 237 15.00 14.57 6.45
C GLY A 237 16.22 13.78 5.97
N GLN A 238 16.01 12.78 5.11
CA GLN A 238 17.08 11.93 4.63
C GLN A 238 18.00 12.68 3.65
N GLU A 239 19.26 12.81 4.02
CA GLU A 239 20.30 13.28 3.12
C GLU A 239 20.68 12.16 2.14
N LEU A 240 20.42 12.35 0.84
CA LEU A 240 20.80 11.42 -0.22
C LEU A 240 22.27 11.61 -0.67
N ALA A 241 23.15 12.01 0.26
CA ALA A 241 24.49 12.52 -0.01
C ALA A 241 24.55 13.74 -0.97
N MET A 242 23.40 14.38 -1.21
CA MET A 242 23.25 15.58 -2.03
C MET A 242 23.34 16.84 -1.15
N THR A 243 23.76 17.96 -1.72
CA THR A 243 23.74 19.26 -1.02
C THR A 243 22.56 20.10 -1.50
N GLY A 244 21.72 20.57 -0.60
CA GLY A 244 20.56 21.40 -0.93
C GLY A 244 19.25 20.69 -0.66
N GLU A 245 18.18 21.18 -1.26
CA GLU A 245 16.84 20.59 -1.14
C GLU A 245 16.72 19.38 -2.02
N ILE A 246 16.27 18.28 -1.45
CA ILE A 246 16.24 16.99 -2.13
C ILE A 246 14.80 16.68 -2.52
N GLU A 247 14.54 16.60 -3.82
CA GLU A 247 13.27 16.10 -4.36
C GLU A 247 13.47 14.69 -4.90
N VAL A 248 12.77 13.70 -4.34
CA VAL A 248 12.81 12.32 -4.83
C VAL A 248 11.58 12.06 -5.68
N PHE A 249 11.82 11.76 -6.96
CA PHE A 249 10.76 11.50 -7.94
C PHE A 249 10.43 10.02 -8.11
N GLY A 250 11.33 9.16 -7.65
CA GLY A 250 11.23 7.73 -7.83
C GLY A 250 12.11 6.98 -6.86
N ALA A 251 11.58 5.93 -6.23
CA ALA A 251 12.36 5.03 -5.38
C ALA A 251 11.98 3.58 -5.63
N ALA A 252 12.97 2.69 -5.51
CA ALA A 252 12.79 1.26 -5.69
C ALA A 252 13.79 0.49 -4.82
N THR A 253 13.55 -0.79 -4.63
CA THR A 253 14.43 -1.72 -3.94
C THR A 253 15.03 -2.68 -4.95
N LEU A 254 16.33 -2.57 -5.15
CA LEU A 254 17.10 -3.50 -5.95
C LEU A 254 17.44 -4.73 -5.12
N PRO A 255 17.11 -5.94 -5.60
CA PRO A 255 17.39 -7.15 -4.86
C PRO A 255 18.89 -7.50 -4.87
N PRO A 256 19.32 -8.41 -3.97
CA PRO A 256 20.66 -8.97 -4.02
C PRO A 256 20.88 -9.73 -5.34
N VAL A 257 22.10 -9.69 -5.89
CA VAL A 257 22.43 -10.46 -7.12
C VAL A 257 22.98 -11.86 -6.82
N ASP A 258 23.45 -12.09 -5.59
CA ASP A 258 23.86 -13.40 -5.11
C ASP A 258 23.57 -13.54 -3.61
N ALA A 259 23.76 -14.75 -3.07
CA ALA A 259 23.46 -15.08 -1.68
C ALA A 259 24.30 -14.35 -0.63
N ASN A 260 25.36 -13.62 -1.02
CA ASN A 260 26.26 -12.92 -0.12
C ASN A 260 26.11 -11.40 -0.14
N GLU A 261 25.37 -10.86 -1.10
CA GLU A 261 25.01 -9.45 -1.16
C GLU A 261 23.62 -9.26 -0.55
N GLY A 262 23.36 -8.11 0.07
CA GLY A 262 22.01 -7.75 0.48
C GLY A 262 21.30 -6.82 -0.51
N PRO A 263 19.99 -6.56 -0.32
CA PRO A 263 19.21 -5.62 -1.11
C PRO A 263 19.70 -4.20 -0.91
N LYS A 264 19.43 -3.35 -1.90
CA LYS A 264 19.72 -1.92 -1.84
C LYS A 264 18.48 -1.11 -2.16
N ARG A 265 18.27 -0.04 -1.40
CA ARG A 265 17.26 0.97 -1.72
C ARG A 265 17.90 1.95 -2.69
N VAL A 266 17.18 2.34 -3.74
CA VAL A 266 17.62 3.35 -4.71
C VAL A 266 16.61 4.49 -4.82
N ALA A 267 17.10 5.67 -5.15
CA ALA A 267 16.31 6.87 -5.35
C ALA A 267 16.81 7.65 -6.58
N LEU A 268 15.87 8.11 -7.40
CA LEU A 268 16.10 9.08 -8.47
C LEU A 268 15.73 10.46 -7.92
N ALA A 269 16.75 11.28 -7.67
CA ALA A 269 16.61 12.48 -6.85
C ALA A 269 17.21 13.72 -7.51
N SER A 270 16.68 14.89 -7.18
CA SER A 270 17.14 16.18 -7.66
C SER A 270 17.48 17.11 -6.50
N ASP A 271 18.57 17.88 -6.63
CA ASP A 271 18.92 18.98 -5.71
C ASP A 271 18.47 20.36 -6.23
N GLY A 272 17.65 20.37 -7.28
CA GLY A 272 17.27 21.55 -8.04
C GLY A 272 18.27 21.96 -9.13
N ASN A 273 19.49 21.41 -9.14
CA ASN A 273 20.53 21.68 -10.14
C ASN A 273 20.94 20.44 -10.95
N LEU A 274 20.92 19.27 -10.30
CA LEU A 274 21.33 17.98 -10.82
C LEU A 274 20.23 16.96 -10.60
N LEU A 275 20.09 16.03 -11.56
CA LEU A 275 19.36 14.78 -11.35
C LEU A 275 20.39 13.69 -11.11
N GLU A 276 20.26 12.99 -10.00
CA GLU A 276 21.21 11.99 -9.50
C GLU A 276 20.55 10.65 -9.23
N PHE A 277 21.39 9.62 -9.14
CA PHE A 277 21.02 8.29 -8.73
C PHE A 277 21.66 8.02 -7.36
N ALA A 278 20.85 7.89 -6.33
CA ALA A 278 21.31 7.57 -4.98
C ALA A 278 20.97 6.12 -4.64
N TYR A 279 21.81 5.48 -3.82
CA TYR A 279 21.58 4.13 -3.30
C TYR A 279 22.03 3.99 -1.86
N ARG A 280 21.47 3.03 -1.13
CA ARG A 280 21.99 2.58 0.17
C ARG A 280 21.80 1.09 0.35
N ASN A 281 22.67 0.48 1.15
CA ASN A 281 22.45 -0.88 1.65
C ASN A 281 21.24 -0.89 2.58
N MET A 282 20.34 -1.87 2.41
CA MET A 282 19.27 -2.13 3.36
C MET A 282 19.73 -3.16 4.40
N ALA A 283 19.16 -3.13 5.60
CA ALA A 283 19.47 -4.13 6.61
C ALA A 283 18.92 -5.51 6.20
N GLU A 284 19.76 -6.53 6.25
CA GLU A 284 19.36 -7.91 5.99
C GLU A 284 20.02 -8.89 6.95
N TYR A 285 19.26 -9.91 7.35
CA TYR A 285 19.66 -10.96 8.26
C TYR A 285 19.68 -12.25 7.44
N PHE A 286 20.75 -13.03 7.56
CA PHE A 286 20.80 -14.38 6.98
C PHE A 286 21.04 -15.39 8.08
N GLN A 287 20.27 -16.48 8.04
CA GLN A 287 20.32 -17.60 8.96
C GLN A 287 20.76 -18.88 8.23
N ASP A 288 21.80 -18.76 7.40
CA ASP A 288 22.37 -19.88 6.61
C ASP A 288 23.12 -20.90 7.49
N THR A 289 23.68 -20.48 8.63
CA THR A 289 24.46 -21.37 9.51
C THR A 289 24.00 -21.35 10.95
N SER A 290 24.39 -22.38 11.72
CA SER A 290 24.20 -22.51 13.18
C SER A 290 24.72 -21.33 14.02
N ALA A 291 25.31 -20.32 13.39
CA ALA A 291 25.81 -19.10 14.01
C ALA A 291 24.94 -17.84 13.74
N GLY A 292 23.83 -17.94 13.00
CA GLY A 292 22.84 -16.88 12.65
C GLY A 292 23.22 -15.41 12.95
N GLY A 293 23.30 -14.55 11.92
CA GLY A 293 23.76 -13.16 12.09
C GLY A 293 23.22 -12.17 11.05
N LEU A 294 23.40 -10.86 11.33
CA LEU A 294 23.20 -9.79 10.35
C LEU A 294 24.15 -10.02 9.19
N ALA A 295 23.64 -10.21 7.97
CA ALA A 295 24.51 -10.34 6.79
C ALA A 295 24.88 -8.97 6.21
N GLN A 296 23.95 -8.01 6.30
CA GLN A 296 24.16 -6.66 5.83
C GLN A 296 23.57 -5.66 6.82
N ALA A 297 24.39 -4.69 7.25
CA ALA A 297 23.90 -3.54 8.00
C ALA A 297 23.33 -2.49 7.04
N GLU A 298 22.29 -1.77 7.47
CA GLU A 298 21.80 -0.60 6.74
C GLU A 298 22.92 0.43 6.60
N GLY A 299 23.11 0.93 5.38
CA GLY A 299 24.14 1.91 5.05
C GLY A 299 23.59 3.33 4.93
N ALA A 300 24.50 4.31 4.94
CA ALA A 300 24.16 5.66 4.51
C ALA A 300 23.87 5.70 3.01
N TRP A 301 23.13 6.71 2.57
CA TRP A 301 22.95 7.00 1.14
C TRP A 301 24.28 7.39 0.49
N GLN A 302 24.46 6.93 -0.75
CA GLN A 302 25.63 7.14 -1.58
C GLN A 302 25.21 7.51 -2.99
N HIS A 303 26.08 8.22 -3.71
CA HIS A 303 25.88 8.56 -5.11
C HIS A 303 26.39 7.46 -6.03
N ALA A 304 25.61 7.14 -7.05
CA ALA A 304 26.07 6.38 -8.19
C ALA A 304 26.29 7.31 -9.39
N THR A 305 27.34 7.03 -10.16
CA THR A 305 27.53 7.65 -11.48
C THR A 305 26.91 6.77 -12.55
N ILE A 306 26.30 7.39 -13.55
CA ILE A 306 25.76 6.72 -14.73
C ILE A 306 26.64 7.13 -15.90
N ASP A 307 27.32 6.16 -16.51
CA ASP A 307 28.35 6.39 -17.53
C ASP A 307 29.44 7.40 -17.10
N GLY A 308 29.78 7.35 -15.80
CA GLY A 308 30.79 8.22 -15.19
C GLY A 308 30.34 9.66 -14.95
N VAL A 309 29.06 9.99 -15.17
CA VAL A 309 28.47 11.32 -14.94
C VAL A 309 27.21 11.23 -14.06
N THR A 310 26.55 12.36 -13.78
CA THR A 310 25.24 12.35 -13.10
C THR A 310 24.16 11.79 -14.02
N LEU A 311 23.08 11.23 -13.45
CA LEU A 311 21.97 10.67 -14.23
C LEU A 311 21.39 11.68 -15.24
N GLY A 312 21.15 12.91 -14.81
CA GLY A 312 20.65 13.97 -15.69
C GLY A 312 21.61 14.29 -16.84
N ALA A 313 22.93 14.23 -16.60
CA ALA A 313 23.92 14.43 -17.65
C ALA A 313 23.96 13.26 -18.65
N ALA A 314 23.87 12.01 -18.16
CA ALA A 314 23.78 10.83 -19.02
C ALA A 314 22.53 10.89 -19.93
N ILE A 315 21.37 11.24 -19.36
CA ILE A 315 20.11 11.38 -20.12
C ILE A 315 20.26 12.42 -21.24
N ARG A 316 20.80 13.60 -20.92
CA ARG A 316 21.03 14.66 -21.93
C ARG A 316 21.98 14.20 -23.03
N ALA A 317 23.09 13.56 -22.67
CA ALA A 317 24.07 13.08 -23.64
C ALA A 317 23.46 12.06 -24.62
N ASP A 318 22.68 11.10 -24.12
CA ASP A 318 22.01 10.10 -24.95
C ASP A 318 20.95 10.75 -25.85
N MET A 319 20.11 11.65 -25.30
CA MET A 319 19.11 12.38 -26.07
C MET A 319 19.71 13.26 -27.16
N ASP A 320 20.75 14.04 -26.86
CA ASP A 320 21.42 14.92 -27.80
C ASP A 320 22.02 14.13 -28.96
N ALA A 321 22.70 13.02 -28.64
CA ALA A 321 23.28 12.13 -29.63
C ALA A 321 22.20 11.48 -30.51
N LYS A 322 21.13 10.95 -29.89
CA LYS A 322 20.08 10.20 -30.57
C LYS A 322 19.22 11.07 -31.47
N TYR A 323 18.71 12.18 -30.95
CA TYR A 323 17.78 13.03 -31.68
C TYR A 323 18.47 14.16 -32.45
N SER A 324 19.80 14.24 -32.39
CA SER A 324 20.58 15.32 -33.01
C SER A 324 20.10 16.70 -32.54
N ILE A 325 19.91 16.83 -31.23
CA ILE A 325 19.44 18.04 -30.54
C ILE A 325 20.48 18.52 -29.53
N THR A 326 20.19 19.66 -28.89
CA THR A 326 20.94 20.13 -27.73
C THR A 326 19.96 20.39 -26.61
N THR A 327 20.12 19.66 -25.52
CA THR A 327 19.23 19.71 -24.37
C THR A 327 19.84 20.48 -23.21
N SER A 328 18.98 21.04 -22.37
CA SER A 328 19.37 21.74 -21.14
C SER A 328 18.30 21.58 -20.06
N GLY A 329 18.62 22.01 -18.85
CA GLY A 329 17.76 21.86 -17.68
C GLY A 329 17.74 20.44 -17.12
N LEU A 330 16.79 20.21 -16.22
CA LEU A 330 16.62 18.95 -15.51
C LEU A 330 15.48 18.15 -16.13
N PRO A 331 15.69 16.86 -16.43
CA PRO A 331 14.58 15.97 -16.72
C PRO A 331 13.78 15.74 -15.42
N THR A 332 12.46 15.92 -15.51
CA THR A 332 11.52 15.61 -14.43
C THR A 332 11.16 14.14 -14.50
N VAL A 333 11.80 13.34 -13.65
CA VAL A 333 11.38 11.95 -13.35
C VAL A 333 10.04 12.01 -12.62
N ALA A 334 9.20 10.99 -12.71
CA ALA A 334 7.82 11.20 -12.31
C ALA A 334 7.06 10.02 -11.69
N THR A 335 7.61 8.82 -11.73
CA THR A 335 6.90 7.59 -11.32
C THR A 335 7.88 6.54 -10.84
N SER A 336 7.35 5.46 -10.25
CA SER A 336 8.21 4.49 -9.58
C SER A 336 9.08 3.78 -10.61
N PRO A 337 10.40 3.79 -10.40
CA PRO A 337 11.28 2.95 -11.17
C PRO A 337 10.82 1.50 -11.02
N THR A 338 10.78 0.77 -12.12
CA THR A 338 10.45 -0.65 -12.11
C THR A 338 11.72 -1.45 -12.34
N VAL A 339 12.04 -2.30 -11.37
CA VAL A 339 13.20 -3.19 -11.39
C VAL A 339 12.92 -4.36 -12.32
N TYR A 340 13.79 -4.60 -13.28
CA TYR A 340 13.71 -5.74 -14.18
C TYR A 340 14.36 -6.96 -13.53
N GLY A 341 13.65 -8.09 -13.58
CA GLY A 341 13.99 -9.29 -12.80
C GLY A 341 15.41 -9.82 -13.03
N SER A 342 16.07 -10.16 -11.92
CA SER A 342 17.33 -10.89 -11.87
C SER A 342 17.13 -12.41 -11.97
N ASN A 343 17.25 -12.97 -13.16
CA ASN A 343 17.88 -14.28 -13.29
C ASN A 343 19.40 -14.10 -13.32
N ASP A 344 20.20 -15.12 -12.95
CA ASP A 344 21.68 -15.11 -12.70
C ASP A 344 22.59 -14.40 -13.74
N ALA A 345 22.04 -13.80 -14.79
CA ALA A 345 22.73 -13.00 -15.80
C ALA A 345 22.18 -11.56 -16.01
N GLN A 346 21.14 -11.10 -15.29
CA GLN A 346 20.50 -9.79 -15.48
C GLN A 346 20.51 -8.99 -14.15
N ASN A 347 21.36 -7.96 -14.10
CA ASN A 347 21.88 -7.34 -12.87
C ASN A 347 20.99 -6.21 -12.31
N GLY A 348 19.68 -6.39 -12.12
CA GLY A 348 18.85 -5.36 -11.49
C GLY A 348 18.72 -4.08 -12.33
N ASP A 349 18.51 -4.25 -13.65
CA ASP A 349 18.24 -3.13 -14.55
C ASP A 349 17.00 -2.36 -14.07
N LEU A 350 17.00 -1.04 -14.25
CA LEU A 350 15.97 -0.16 -13.73
C LEU A 350 15.31 0.64 -14.86
N PHE A 351 14.02 0.39 -15.09
CA PHE A 351 13.22 1.22 -16.00
C PHE A 351 12.58 2.39 -15.26
N PHE A 352 12.56 3.56 -15.87
CA PHE A 352 11.88 4.73 -15.29
C PHE A 352 11.37 5.66 -16.39
N GLY A 353 10.37 6.47 -16.03
CA GLY A 353 9.76 7.47 -16.90
C GLY A 353 10.18 8.88 -16.54
N PHE A 354 10.31 9.76 -17.54
CA PHE A 354 10.62 11.17 -17.33
C PHE A 354 10.03 12.07 -18.43
N HIS A 355 10.06 13.39 -18.20
CA HIS A 355 9.62 14.42 -19.14
C HIS A 355 10.34 15.76 -18.87
N GLY A 356 9.95 16.83 -19.58
CA GLY A 356 10.30 18.21 -19.19
C GLY A 356 11.69 18.74 -19.58
N LEU A 357 12.46 18.00 -20.38
CA LEU A 357 13.81 18.42 -20.76
C LEU A 357 13.77 19.53 -21.83
N SER A 358 14.43 20.67 -21.56
CA SER A 358 14.48 21.79 -22.51
C SER A 358 15.29 21.42 -23.75
N GLY A 359 14.82 21.84 -24.92
CA GLY A 359 15.44 21.51 -26.22
C GLY A 359 15.01 20.15 -26.81
N ALA A 360 14.43 19.27 -25.99
CA ALA A 360 13.79 18.05 -26.46
C ALA A 360 12.38 18.32 -27.02
N ALA A 361 11.89 17.41 -27.86
CA ALA A 361 10.49 17.45 -28.27
C ALA A 361 9.59 17.26 -27.04
N GLY A 362 8.48 18.00 -26.98
CA GLY A 362 7.50 17.83 -25.90
C GLY A 362 6.97 16.39 -25.85
N GLY A 363 6.72 15.90 -24.63
CA GLY A 363 6.11 14.59 -24.39
C GLY A 363 6.86 13.72 -23.39
N PRO A 364 6.35 12.48 -23.19
CA PRO A 364 6.87 11.51 -22.24
C PRO A 364 8.01 10.66 -22.83
N TYR A 365 8.95 10.30 -21.97
CA TYR A 365 10.09 9.43 -22.28
C TYR A 365 10.20 8.31 -21.25
N ALA A 366 10.81 7.20 -21.66
CA ALA A 366 11.29 6.16 -20.77
C ALA A 366 12.79 5.98 -20.97
N ALA A 367 13.45 5.44 -19.95
CA ALA A 367 14.86 5.08 -19.99
C ALA A 367 15.11 3.82 -19.17
N ILE A 368 16.27 3.22 -19.42
CA ILE A 368 16.78 2.09 -18.65
C ILE A 368 18.19 2.39 -18.15
N ILE A 369 18.44 2.10 -16.87
CA ILE A 369 19.79 1.98 -16.34
C ILE A 369 20.12 0.50 -16.28
N ASN A 370 21.18 0.11 -16.98
CA ASN A 370 21.75 -1.23 -16.97
C ASN A 370 22.92 -1.33 -16.00
N GLY A 371 23.27 -2.58 -15.72
CA GLY A 371 24.41 -2.93 -14.89
C GLY A 371 24.01 -2.93 -13.43
N THR A 372 24.98 -2.83 -12.52
CA THR A 372 24.76 -2.89 -11.08
C THR A 372 24.83 -1.46 -10.51
N PRO A 373 23.91 -0.52 -10.84
CA PRO A 373 23.97 0.87 -10.35
C PRO A 373 23.97 0.95 -8.81
N LYS A 374 23.52 -0.14 -8.17
CA LYS A 374 23.64 -0.38 -6.73
C LYS A 374 25.09 -0.44 -6.21
N ASP A 375 26.11 -0.61 -7.05
CA ASP A 375 27.53 -0.62 -6.66
C ASP A 375 28.26 0.70 -6.97
N GLY A 376 27.49 1.79 -7.16
CA GLY A 376 28.04 3.13 -7.38
C GLY A 376 28.36 3.46 -8.84
N ALA A 377 28.16 2.53 -9.77
CA ALA A 377 28.26 2.78 -11.21
C ALA A 377 27.20 2.01 -12.00
N GLY A 378 26.50 2.71 -12.89
CA GLY A 378 25.58 2.13 -13.87
C GLY A 378 25.84 2.65 -15.27
N THR A 379 25.12 2.11 -16.26
CA THR A 379 25.16 2.58 -17.64
C THR A 379 23.75 2.91 -18.11
N LEU A 380 23.56 4.07 -18.72
CA LEU A 380 22.30 4.41 -19.36
C LEU A 380 22.23 3.65 -20.69
N ALA A 381 21.39 2.62 -20.78
CA ALA A 381 21.41 1.76 -21.96
C ALA A 381 20.66 2.37 -23.14
N TRP A 382 19.59 3.13 -22.87
CA TRP A 382 18.87 3.93 -23.88
C TRP A 382 17.91 4.92 -23.22
N VAL A 383 17.60 5.98 -23.97
CA VAL A 383 16.44 6.85 -23.78
C VAL A 383 15.50 6.73 -24.99
N ALA A 384 14.20 6.59 -24.75
CA ALA A 384 13.20 6.49 -25.81
C ALA A 384 11.95 7.32 -25.53
N ARG A 385 11.45 8.01 -26.55
CA ARG A 385 10.17 8.71 -26.50
C ARG A 385 9.05 7.68 -26.58
N ILE A 386 8.05 7.80 -25.73
CA ILE A 386 6.96 6.82 -25.69
C ILE A 386 6.00 7.07 -26.85
N GLY A 387 5.90 6.10 -27.78
CA GLY A 387 4.93 6.11 -28.88
C GLY A 387 4.97 7.36 -29.77
N ASN A 388 6.11 8.06 -29.82
CA ASN A 388 6.26 9.37 -30.47
C ASN A 388 5.23 10.44 -30.03
N LEU A 389 4.71 10.33 -28.81
CA LEU A 389 3.72 11.27 -28.27
C LEU A 389 4.26 12.71 -28.19
N SER A 390 3.49 13.66 -28.72
CA SER A 390 3.85 15.09 -28.80
C SER A 390 3.63 15.89 -27.52
N SER A 391 2.95 15.28 -26.55
CA SER A 391 2.56 15.88 -25.28
C SER A 391 2.38 14.76 -24.27
N GLY A 392 2.10 15.11 -23.02
CA GLY A 392 1.98 14.20 -21.89
C GLY A 392 3.18 14.30 -20.98
N VAL A 393 2.91 14.02 -19.71
CA VAL A 393 3.92 14.09 -18.65
C VAL A 393 3.78 12.91 -17.74
N GLU A 394 4.73 12.80 -16.83
CA GLU A 394 4.73 11.83 -15.75
C GLU A 394 4.41 10.39 -16.17
N PRO A 395 5.16 9.82 -17.14
CA PRO A 395 4.87 8.49 -17.62
C PRO A 395 5.22 7.44 -16.57
N SER A 396 4.29 6.56 -16.23
CA SER A 396 4.59 5.34 -15.48
C SER A 396 5.15 4.25 -16.39
N VAL A 397 5.99 3.39 -15.82
CA VAL A 397 6.64 2.30 -16.52
C VAL A 397 6.57 1.04 -15.67
N CYS A 398 6.07 -0.04 -16.23
CA CYS A 398 6.14 -1.40 -15.70
C CYS A 398 6.60 -2.34 -16.80
N TRP A 399 7.14 -3.50 -16.42
CA TRP A 399 7.44 -4.57 -17.36
C TRP A 399 6.54 -5.78 -17.12
N TYR A 400 6.29 -6.55 -18.16
CA TYR A 400 5.57 -7.82 -18.10
C TYR A 400 6.14 -8.82 -19.10
N LYS A 401 5.87 -10.11 -18.90
CA LYS A 401 6.11 -11.16 -19.89
C LYS A 401 4.89 -11.31 -20.78
N ASN A 402 5.15 -11.60 -22.04
CA ASN A 402 4.14 -12.05 -22.97
C ASN A 402 4.71 -13.18 -23.83
N GLY A 403 4.28 -14.40 -23.54
CA GLY A 403 4.97 -15.58 -24.04
C GLY A 403 6.44 -15.58 -23.62
N GLY A 404 7.35 -15.81 -24.57
CA GLY A 404 8.79 -15.81 -24.33
C GLY A 404 9.47 -14.44 -24.28
N SER A 405 8.73 -13.33 -24.45
CA SER A 405 9.29 -11.98 -24.55
C SER A 405 8.93 -11.11 -23.35
N SER A 406 9.83 -10.20 -22.97
CA SER A 406 9.56 -9.14 -21.99
C SER A 406 9.14 -7.86 -22.72
N ARG A 407 8.20 -7.11 -22.15
CA ARG A 407 7.59 -5.90 -22.71
C ARG A 407 7.44 -4.83 -21.63
N LEU A 408 7.23 -3.57 -22.05
CA LEU A 408 6.93 -2.46 -21.16
C LEU A 408 5.50 -1.95 -21.39
N CYS A 409 4.90 -1.41 -20.35
CA CYS A 409 3.66 -0.66 -20.43
C CYS A 409 3.56 0.38 -19.32
N GLY A 410 2.57 1.25 -19.40
CA GLY A 410 2.21 2.15 -18.31
C GLY A 410 1.25 3.22 -18.79
N PHE A 411 1.20 4.33 -18.07
CA PHE A 411 0.29 5.42 -18.33
C PHE A 411 1.04 6.72 -18.56
N VAL A 412 0.43 7.66 -19.28
CA VAL A 412 0.91 9.02 -19.46
C VAL A 412 -0.15 9.96 -18.91
N ARG A 413 0.24 10.80 -17.95
CA ARG A 413 -0.64 11.78 -17.33
C ARG A 413 -1.05 12.87 -18.30
N SER A 414 -2.29 13.31 -18.14
CA SER A 414 -2.82 14.51 -18.78
C SER A 414 -2.45 15.81 -18.07
N GLN A 415 -2.08 16.83 -18.83
CA GLN A 415 -1.90 18.22 -18.33
C GLN A 415 -3.01 19.18 -18.77
N SER A 416 -4.00 18.71 -19.52
CA SER A 416 -5.07 19.56 -20.02
C SER A 416 -6.23 18.70 -20.51
N SER A 417 -7.42 19.28 -20.54
CA SER A 417 -8.60 18.64 -21.13
C SER A 417 -8.45 18.35 -22.63
N SER A 418 -7.53 19.03 -23.31
CA SER A 418 -7.20 18.77 -24.72
C SER A 418 -6.30 17.53 -24.94
N TYR A 419 -5.80 16.94 -23.86
CA TYR A 419 -4.88 15.80 -23.90
C TYR A 419 -5.41 14.74 -22.92
N PRO A 420 -6.05 13.65 -23.38
CA PRO A 420 -6.56 12.64 -22.46
C PRO A 420 -5.40 11.88 -21.80
N VAL A 421 -5.70 11.24 -20.68
CA VAL A 421 -4.86 10.17 -20.13
C VAL A 421 -4.64 9.11 -21.20
N ARG A 422 -3.43 8.58 -21.30
CA ARG A 422 -3.10 7.48 -22.24
C ARG A 422 -2.51 6.30 -21.53
N PHE A 423 -2.93 5.10 -21.93
CA PHE A 423 -2.18 3.89 -21.69
C PHE A 423 -1.21 3.66 -22.85
N TRP A 424 -0.02 3.15 -22.57
CA TRP A 424 0.96 2.76 -23.59
C TRP A 424 1.49 1.35 -23.33
N SER A 425 1.84 0.64 -24.40
CA SER A 425 2.43 -0.70 -24.34
C SER A 425 3.39 -0.90 -25.51
N SER A 426 4.60 -1.41 -25.21
CA SER A 426 5.64 -1.68 -26.20
C SER A 426 5.66 -3.15 -26.62
N GLY A 427 6.14 -3.41 -27.84
CA GLY A 427 6.35 -4.77 -28.32
C GLY A 427 7.56 -5.50 -27.70
N GLY A 428 8.34 -4.83 -26.86
CA GLY A 428 9.60 -5.32 -26.29
C GLY A 428 10.25 -4.32 -25.32
N LEU A 429 11.35 -4.72 -24.67
CA LEU A 429 12.10 -3.85 -23.74
C LEU A 429 13.05 -2.87 -24.43
N GLY A 430 13.30 -3.04 -25.73
CA GLY A 430 14.28 -2.21 -26.44
C GLY A 430 13.74 -0.83 -26.79
N GLU A 431 14.66 0.12 -26.91
CA GLU A 431 14.42 1.50 -27.35
C GLU A 431 13.42 1.61 -28.53
N THR A 432 13.68 0.91 -29.64
CA THR A 432 12.82 0.94 -30.84
C THR A 432 11.40 0.46 -30.55
N HIS A 433 11.19 -0.43 -29.58
CA HIS A 433 9.86 -0.88 -29.21
C HIS A 433 9.10 0.17 -28.38
N VAL A 434 9.80 0.97 -27.59
CA VAL A 434 9.21 2.07 -26.81
C VAL A 434 8.82 3.23 -27.74
N GLU A 435 9.68 3.57 -28.71
CA GLU A 435 9.38 4.57 -29.76
C GLU A 435 8.13 4.22 -30.57
N ASN A 436 7.93 2.92 -30.81
CA ASN A 436 6.80 2.37 -31.56
C ASN A 436 5.70 1.83 -30.64
N ALA A 437 5.68 2.22 -29.36
CA ALA A 437 4.66 1.75 -28.42
C ALA A 437 3.25 2.11 -28.91
N ALA A 438 2.33 1.16 -28.80
CA ALA A 438 0.92 1.41 -29.04
C ALA A 438 0.35 2.25 -27.90
N THR A 439 -0.47 3.24 -28.23
CA THR A 439 -1.10 4.14 -27.26
C THR A 439 -2.63 4.05 -27.35
N GLN A 440 -3.30 4.06 -26.20
CA GLN A 440 -4.75 4.01 -26.08
C GLN A 440 -5.23 5.20 -25.24
N ASP A 441 -5.98 6.10 -25.87
CA ASP A 441 -6.59 7.24 -25.20
C ASP A 441 -7.71 6.76 -24.26
N CYS A 442 -7.77 7.36 -23.08
CA CYS A 442 -8.89 7.17 -22.16
C CYS A 442 -10.19 7.59 -22.86
N PRO A 443 -11.21 6.71 -22.95
CA PRO A 443 -12.46 6.99 -23.67
C PRO A 443 -13.43 7.84 -22.85
N PHE A 444 -13.11 8.12 -21.59
CA PHE A 444 -13.94 8.92 -20.70
C PHE A 444 -13.78 10.42 -21.02
N GLY A 445 -14.56 11.26 -20.33
CA GLY A 445 -14.58 12.70 -20.52
C GLY A 445 -13.20 13.33 -20.42
N ALA A 446 -13.03 14.46 -21.12
CA ALA A 446 -11.77 15.19 -21.25
C ALA A 446 -11.16 15.62 -19.90
N ASP A 447 -11.98 15.75 -18.85
CA ASP A 447 -11.52 16.12 -17.51
C ASP A 447 -11.26 14.89 -16.60
N PHE A 448 -11.53 13.67 -17.07
CA PHE A 448 -11.33 12.45 -16.29
C PHE A 448 -9.85 12.19 -16.06
N ALA A 449 -9.46 12.12 -14.79
CA ALA A 449 -8.07 11.93 -14.37
C ALA A 449 -7.09 12.99 -14.88
N THR A 450 -7.59 14.15 -15.28
CA THR A 450 -6.75 15.30 -15.67
C THR A 450 -5.92 15.74 -14.47
N TYR A 451 -4.62 15.96 -14.69
CA TYR A 451 -3.60 16.25 -13.68
C TYR A 451 -3.28 15.11 -12.70
N SER A 452 -3.90 13.94 -12.83
CA SER A 452 -3.62 12.80 -11.95
C SER A 452 -2.42 11.99 -12.44
N PRO A 453 -1.33 11.84 -11.67
CA PRO A 453 -0.36 10.79 -11.98
C PRO A 453 -1.04 9.43 -11.87
N ILE A 454 -0.64 8.51 -12.76
CA ILE A 454 -1.21 7.17 -12.80
C ILE A 454 -0.09 6.17 -12.64
N ASN A 455 0.17 5.83 -11.38
CA ASN A 455 1.10 4.76 -11.06
C ASN A 455 0.42 3.40 -11.31
N CYS A 456 1.22 2.45 -11.76
CA CYS A 456 0.77 1.10 -12.04
C CYS A 456 1.81 0.08 -11.60
N LYS A 457 1.37 -1.16 -11.38
CA LYS A 457 2.22 -2.34 -11.15
C LYS A 457 1.59 -3.57 -11.77
N ILE A 458 2.43 -4.52 -12.15
CA ILE A 458 1.98 -5.82 -12.64
C ILE A 458 1.87 -6.75 -11.45
N ARG A 459 0.73 -7.43 -11.35
CA ARG A 459 0.52 -8.56 -10.45
C ARG A 459 0.51 -9.82 -11.31
N PRO A 460 1.53 -10.68 -11.28
CA PRO A 460 1.40 -11.99 -11.91
C PRO A 460 0.29 -12.78 -11.20
N ARG A 461 -0.37 -13.74 -11.89
CA ARG A 461 -1.39 -14.62 -11.29
C ARG A 461 -0.92 -16.04 -10.95
N ARG A 462 0.32 -16.38 -11.31
CA ARG A 462 0.95 -17.67 -11.00
C ARG A 462 2.43 -17.49 -10.73
N LYS A 463 3.04 -18.45 -10.03
CA LYS A 463 4.49 -18.56 -9.91
C LYS A 463 5.09 -18.91 -11.28
N GLY A 464 5.76 -17.95 -11.91
CA GLY A 464 6.50 -18.15 -13.16
C GLY A 464 7.85 -18.86 -12.98
N THR A 465 8.50 -19.18 -14.11
CA THR A 465 9.86 -19.78 -14.14
C THR A 465 10.99 -18.74 -14.20
N VAL A 466 10.65 -17.47 -14.40
CA VAL A 466 11.58 -16.34 -14.38
C VAL A 466 11.17 -15.45 -13.21
N SER A 467 11.92 -15.54 -12.12
CA SER A 467 11.79 -14.64 -10.99
C SER A 467 12.71 -13.45 -11.24
N GLY A 468 12.22 -12.22 -11.03
CA GLY A 468 13.09 -11.28 -10.35
C GLY A 468 13.25 -11.79 -8.92
N TRP A 469 14.44 -11.76 -8.35
CA TRP A 469 14.59 -12.00 -6.91
C TRP A 469 13.74 -10.97 -6.16
N LEU A 470 12.50 -11.31 -5.85
CA LEU A 470 11.61 -10.50 -5.04
C LEU A 470 10.81 -11.48 -4.19
N GLN A 471 11.05 -11.42 -2.89
CA GLN A 471 10.12 -11.90 -1.87
C GLN A 471 8.79 -11.11 -1.87
N THR A 472 8.50 -10.36 -2.93
CA THR A 472 7.21 -9.80 -3.33
C THR A 472 6.83 -10.25 -4.75
N TRP A 473 7.09 -11.52 -5.09
CA TRP A 473 6.42 -12.36 -6.10
C TRP A 473 6.04 -11.74 -7.46
N GLU A 474 6.76 -10.75 -8.01
CA GLU A 474 6.65 -10.35 -9.43
C GLU A 474 7.30 -11.41 -10.35
N THR A 475 6.86 -12.66 -10.26
CA THR A 475 7.18 -13.73 -11.21
C THR A 475 6.21 -13.62 -12.39
N VAL A 476 6.48 -12.76 -13.37
CA VAL A 476 5.63 -12.67 -14.56
C VAL A 476 5.84 -13.94 -15.39
N ASP A 477 4.85 -14.81 -15.44
CA ASP A 477 4.96 -16.11 -16.11
C ASP A 477 4.61 -16.04 -17.61
N GLY A 478 4.16 -14.87 -18.07
CA GLY A 478 3.85 -14.62 -19.46
C GLY A 478 2.56 -15.30 -19.92
N ASN A 479 1.67 -15.64 -18.99
CA ASN A 479 0.34 -16.17 -19.28
C ASN A 479 -0.77 -15.09 -19.30
N THR A 480 -1.93 -15.40 -19.84
CA THR A 480 -3.08 -14.48 -19.94
C THR A 480 -3.76 -14.15 -18.61
N SER A 481 -3.15 -14.49 -17.48
CA SER A 481 -3.69 -14.23 -16.15
C SER A 481 -2.95 -13.12 -15.41
N ASP A 482 -1.79 -12.65 -15.90
CA ASP A 482 -1.15 -11.44 -15.36
C ASP A 482 -2.16 -10.27 -15.30
N GLU A 483 -2.16 -9.51 -14.23
CA GLU A 483 -3.02 -8.35 -14.02
C GLU A 483 -2.20 -7.06 -13.99
N LEU A 484 -2.65 -6.04 -14.71
CA LEU A 484 -2.16 -4.68 -14.51
C LEU A 484 -3.08 -3.99 -13.51
N HIS A 485 -2.48 -3.45 -12.45
CA HIS A 485 -3.16 -2.64 -11.45
C HIS A 485 -2.67 -1.21 -11.56
N PHE A 486 -3.57 -0.25 -11.40
CA PHE A 486 -3.27 1.16 -11.50
C PHE A 486 -4.12 1.98 -10.54
N VAL A 487 -3.59 3.11 -10.11
CA VAL A 487 -4.26 4.01 -9.15
C VAL A 487 -4.18 5.44 -9.67
N PHE A 488 -5.29 6.17 -9.52
CA PHE A 488 -5.40 7.53 -10.01
C PHE A 488 -6.57 8.24 -9.32
N THR A 489 -6.68 9.55 -9.54
CA THR A 489 -7.76 10.40 -9.04
C THR A 489 -8.67 10.85 -10.17
N GLY A 490 -9.95 11.06 -9.87
CA GLY A 490 -10.98 11.50 -10.81
C GLY A 490 -10.90 12.97 -11.19
N ARG A 491 -12.04 13.49 -11.66
CA ARG A 491 -12.17 14.91 -11.97
C ARG A 491 -11.98 15.77 -10.72
N ARG A 492 -11.15 16.81 -10.82
CA ARG A 492 -11.10 17.91 -9.86
C ARG A 492 -12.04 19.04 -10.28
N SER A 493 -12.66 19.74 -9.33
CA SER A 493 -13.31 21.01 -9.64
C SER A 493 -12.24 22.02 -10.10
N LEU A 494 -12.34 22.46 -11.35
CA LEU A 494 -11.36 23.34 -11.99
C LEU A 494 -11.38 24.79 -11.48
N ASP A 495 -12.31 25.13 -10.59
CA ASP A 495 -12.48 26.48 -10.04
C ASP A 495 -11.57 26.75 -8.84
N GLY A 496 -10.70 25.79 -8.48
CA GLY A 496 -9.81 25.87 -7.33
C GLY A 496 -10.54 25.73 -6.00
N SER A 497 -11.88 25.71 -5.98
CA SER A 497 -12.65 25.63 -4.76
C SER A 497 -12.40 24.31 -4.03
N PRO A 498 -12.35 24.31 -2.68
CA PRO A 498 -12.23 23.07 -1.93
C PRO A 498 -13.30 22.07 -2.36
N GLY A 499 -12.90 20.81 -2.51
CA GLY A 499 -13.77 19.80 -3.05
C GLY A 499 -13.34 18.38 -2.70
N ASP A 500 -14.13 17.44 -3.19
CA ASP A 500 -13.85 16.03 -3.07
C ASP A 500 -13.54 15.47 -4.46
N VAL A 501 -12.48 14.68 -4.57
CA VAL A 501 -12.14 13.89 -5.75
C VAL A 501 -12.18 12.41 -5.40
N TRP A 502 -12.62 11.57 -6.33
CA TRP A 502 -12.53 10.13 -6.16
C TRP A 502 -11.11 9.63 -6.38
N LEU A 503 -10.60 8.80 -5.46
CA LEU A 503 -9.50 7.89 -5.69
C LEU A 503 -10.05 6.61 -6.32
N TYR A 504 -9.50 6.23 -7.46
CA TYR A 504 -9.84 5.03 -8.20
C TYR A 504 -8.70 4.03 -8.14
N TRP A 505 -9.07 2.75 -8.02
CA TRP A 505 -8.22 1.61 -8.29
C TRP A 505 -8.73 0.91 -9.53
N GLY A 506 -7.90 0.80 -10.55
CA GLY A 506 -8.13 0.03 -11.74
C GLY A 506 -7.41 -1.30 -11.70
N ARG A 507 -8.04 -2.34 -12.24
CA ARG A 507 -7.38 -3.61 -12.55
C ARG A 507 -7.83 -4.15 -13.90
N VAL A 508 -6.93 -4.80 -14.62
CA VAL A 508 -7.24 -5.46 -15.89
C VAL A 508 -6.39 -6.70 -16.03
N GLU A 509 -7.04 -7.84 -16.29
CA GLU A 509 -6.35 -9.07 -16.68
C GLU A 509 -5.76 -8.90 -18.08
N ARG A 510 -4.62 -9.54 -18.35
CA ARG A 510 -3.98 -9.51 -19.66
C ARG A 510 -4.75 -10.36 -20.67
N GLY A 511 -4.82 -9.91 -21.92
CA GLY A 511 -5.37 -10.71 -23.01
C GLY A 511 -4.39 -11.77 -23.54
N SER A 512 -4.73 -12.38 -24.67
CA SER A 512 -3.86 -13.31 -25.41
C SER A 512 -2.62 -12.65 -26.03
N GLY A 513 -2.64 -11.32 -26.18
CA GLY A 513 -1.63 -10.55 -26.91
C GLY A 513 -0.99 -9.45 -26.09
N ASP A 514 -1.75 -8.58 -25.44
CA ASP A 514 -1.28 -7.47 -24.59
C ASP A 514 -2.47 -6.98 -23.72
N PHE A 515 -2.36 -5.79 -23.14
CA PHE A 515 -3.48 -5.03 -22.56
C PHE A 515 -4.25 -4.24 -23.65
N GLU A 516 -4.60 -4.89 -24.75
CA GLU A 516 -5.43 -4.29 -25.81
C GLU A 516 -6.83 -3.95 -25.28
N ASN A 517 -7.39 -2.83 -25.73
CA ASN A 517 -8.68 -2.30 -25.29
C ASN A 517 -8.75 -2.23 -23.75
N LEU A 518 -7.69 -1.70 -23.14
CA LEU A 518 -7.52 -1.67 -21.69
C LEU A 518 -8.74 -1.05 -21.03
N TRP A 519 -9.20 0.10 -21.54
CA TRP A 519 -10.28 0.86 -20.94
C TRP A 519 -11.64 0.15 -20.97
N ASP A 520 -11.90 -0.64 -22.01
CA ASP A 520 -13.14 -1.41 -22.12
C ASP A 520 -13.17 -2.63 -21.17
N ARG A 521 -11.98 -3.16 -20.85
CA ARG A 521 -11.81 -4.36 -20.03
C ARG A 521 -11.51 -4.05 -18.56
N ALA A 522 -10.99 -2.88 -18.28
CA ALA A 522 -10.57 -2.51 -16.94
C ALA A 522 -11.78 -2.43 -16.01
N GLN A 523 -11.65 -3.08 -14.86
CA GLN A 523 -12.53 -2.86 -13.74
C GLN A 523 -11.99 -1.66 -12.96
N ILE A 524 -12.66 -0.51 -13.11
CA ILE A 524 -12.31 0.74 -12.43
C ILE A 524 -13.22 0.92 -11.22
N ILE A 525 -12.62 1.00 -10.03
CA ILE A 525 -13.33 0.94 -8.76
C ILE A 525 -13.06 2.23 -7.98
N PRO A 526 -14.08 3.07 -7.68
CA PRO A 526 -13.92 4.17 -6.75
C PRO A 526 -13.73 3.61 -5.33
N ILE A 527 -12.58 3.90 -4.72
CA ILE A 527 -12.20 3.36 -3.42
C ILE A 527 -12.26 4.40 -2.31
N LYS A 528 -12.05 5.69 -2.57
CA LYS A 528 -12.14 6.70 -1.50
C LYS A 528 -12.44 8.07 -2.06
N ARG A 529 -13.14 8.92 -1.31
CA ARG A 529 -13.18 10.36 -1.60
C ARG A 529 -12.02 11.02 -0.86
N LEU A 530 -11.17 11.70 -1.61
CA LEU A 530 -10.10 12.53 -1.08
C LEU A 530 -10.59 13.97 -1.09
N TYR A 531 -10.36 14.66 0.02
CA TYR A 531 -10.62 16.07 0.13
C TYR A 531 -9.38 16.84 -0.31
N PHE A 532 -9.60 17.91 -1.06
CA PHE A 532 -8.60 18.93 -1.33
C PHE A 532 -9.14 20.26 -0.82
N ALA A 533 -8.37 20.89 0.05
CA ALA A 533 -8.52 22.28 0.42
C ALA A 533 -8.18 23.16 -0.79
N ASN A 534 -8.62 24.41 -0.74
CA ASN A 534 -8.51 25.39 -1.82
C ASN A 534 -7.07 25.40 -2.34
N SER A 535 -6.84 24.98 -3.58
CA SER A 535 -5.55 25.24 -4.23
C SER A 535 -5.36 26.75 -4.16
N ASN A 536 -4.24 27.22 -3.64
CA ASN A 536 -3.92 28.65 -3.65
C ASN A 536 -4.40 29.29 -4.96
N VAL A 537 -4.95 30.51 -4.87
CA VAL A 537 -5.52 31.30 -5.98
C VAL A 537 -4.53 31.52 -7.16
N ASN A 538 -3.30 31.03 -7.01
CA ASN A 538 -2.29 30.84 -8.02
C ASN A 538 -2.38 29.40 -8.52
N ALA A 539 -2.85 29.19 -9.76
CA ALA A 539 -3.26 27.94 -10.40
C ALA A 539 -2.22 26.79 -10.52
N THR A 540 -1.34 26.57 -9.53
CA THR A 540 -0.21 25.64 -9.62
C THR A 540 -0.24 24.48 -8.63
N SER A 541 -1.02 24.50 -7.55
CA SER A 541 -1.08 23.35 -6.62
C SER A 541 -2.18 22.35 -7.02
N ASN A 542 -1.84 21.45 -7.95
CA ASN A 542 -2.68 20.36 -8.45
C ASN A 542 -2.35 18.99 -7.81
N GLN A 543 -1.75 18.96 -6.61
CA GLN A 543 -0.96 17.81 -6.15
C GLN A 543 -1.53 17.03 -4.93
N VAL A 544 -2.73 17.37 -4.48
CA VAL A 544 -3.51 16.51 -3.56
C VAL A 544 -3.91 15.23 -4.27
N GLY A 545 -3.81 14.06 -3.63
CA GLY A 545 -4.23 12.79 -4.24
C GLY A 545 -3.30 12.34 -5.37
N THR A 546 -2.00 12.55 -5.20
CA THR A 546 -0.92 11.93 -5.98
C THR A 546 -0.72 10.52 -5.43
N PRO A 547 -1.26 9.47 -6.08
CA PRO A 547 -1.29 8.16 -5.46
C PRO A 547 -0.15 7.28 -5.99
N ASP A 548 0.30 6.34 -5.18
CA ASP A 548 1.19 5.26 -5.62
C ASP A 548 0.69 3.90 -5.15
N LEU A 549 1.28 2.83 -5.69
CA LEU A 549 0.94 1.48 -5.32
C LEU A 549 2.12 0.52 -5.39
N CYS A 550 2.15 -0.45 -4.48
CA CYS A 550 3.09 -1.57 -4.51
C CYS A 550 2.43 -2.85 -3.96
N TRP A 551 3.00 -4.00 -4.32
CA TRP A 551 2.57 -5.30 -3.82
C TRP A 551 3.43 -5.72 -2.63
N ILE A 552 2.83 -5.81 -1.44
CA ILE A 552 3.54 -6.29 -0.25
C ILE A 552 3.72 -7.82 -0.30
N ASP A 553 2.71 -8.50 -0.84
CA ASP A 553 2.70 -9.92 -1.20
C ASP A 553 1.74 -10.07 -2.40
N ALA A 554 1.58 -11.26 -2.98
CA ALA A 554 0.71 -11.36 -4.17
C ALA A 554 -0.78 -11.09 -3.91
N ASN A 555 -1.23 -10.96 -2.67
CA ASN A 555 -2.64 -10.74 -2.36
C ASN A 555 -2.89 -9.40 -1.65
N THR A 556 -1.85 -8.67 -1.31
CA THR A 556 -1.95 -7.42 -0.57
C THR A 556 -1.39 -6.28 -1.39
N LEU A 557 -2.29 -5.51 -1.97
CA LEU A 557 -1.95 -4.26 -2.62
C LEU A 557 -1.89 -3.15 -1.58
N LEU A 558 -0.77 -2.45 -1.50
CA LEU A 558 -0.66 -1.18 -0.80
C LEU A 558 -0.94 -0.05 -1.78
N LEU A 559 -1.76 0.89 -1.35
CA LEU A 559 -1.99 2.16 -2.00
C LEU A 559 -1.56 3.27 -1.05
N THR A 560 -0.87 4.27 -1.57
CA THR A 560 -0.44 5.44 -0.80
C THR A 560 -1.03 6.66 -1.49
N PHE A 561 -1.49 7.63 -0.71
CA PHE A 561 -2.06 8.86 -1.27
C PHE A 561 -2.10 9.95 -0.22
N THR A 562 -2.12 11.18 -0.68
CA THR A 562 -2.22 12.36 0.15
C THR A 562 -3.66 12.84 0.21
N ASN A 563 -4.07 13.28 1.40
CA ASN A 563 -5.41 13.79 1.64
C ASN A 563 -5.30 15.06 2.50
N GLU A 564 -6.17 16.03 2.27
CA GLU A 564 -6.19 17.27 3.03
C GLU A 564 -7.33 17.28 4.04
N ARG A 565 -7.20 18.13 5.06
CA ARG A 565 -8.30 18.44 5.98
C ARG A 565 -8.95 19.76 5.60
N PRO A 566 -10.29 19.88 5.74
CA PRO A 566 -10.95 21.17 5.66
C PRO A 566 -10.34 22.13 6.68
N ALA A 567 -9.83 23.27 6.23
CA ALA A 567 -9.21 24.25 7.11
C ALA A 567 -10.18 24.72 8.20
N VAL A 568 -9.75 24.67 9.46
CA VAL A 568 -10.45 25.29 10.59
C VAL A 568 -9.78 26.63 10.90
N GLY A 569 -9.87 27.60 10.00
CA GLY A 569 -9.29 28.95 10.20
C GLY A 569 -8.62 29.56 8.98
N ALA A 570 -7.80 30.60 9.22
CA ALA A 570 -7.04 31.34 8.20
C ALA A 570 -5.59 30.85 8.02
N ASP A 571 -5.17 29.81 8.75
CA ASP A 571 -3.87 29.16 8.61
C ASP A 571 -4.05 27.79 7.91
N TYR A 572 -3.15 27.54 6.97
CA TYR A 572 -3.23 26.60 5.84
C TYR A 572 -3.31 25.09 6.21
N ASP A 573 -4.06 24.36 5.36
CA ASP A 573 -3.86 23.00 4.81
C ASP A 573 -3.02 21.98 5.61
N GLU A 574 -3.61 21.39 6.64
CA GLU A 574 -3.11 20.12 7.18
C GLU A 574 -3.37 19.00 6.16
N SER A 575 -2.34 18.63 5.39
CA SER A 575 -2.34 17.38 4.61
C SER A 575 -1.74 16.23 5.42
N TYR A 576 -2.19 15.03 5.11
CA TYR A 576 -1.68 13.81 5.70
C TYR A 576 -1.46 12.74 4.65
N LEU A 577 -0.45 11.90 4.89
CA LEU A 577 -0.22 10.70 4.11
C LEU A 577 -1.10 9.58 4.68
N GLU A 578 -1.89 8.97 3.81
CA GLU A 578 -2.69 7.80 4.13
C GLU A 578 -2.23 6.61 3.28
N CYS A 579 -2.15 5.45 3.92
CA CYS A 579 -1.91 4.18 3.27
C CYS A 579 -3.17 3.31 3.38
N MET A 580 -3.64 2.79 2.26
CA MET A 580 -4.74 1.84 2.19
C MET A 580 -4.22 0.52 1.66
N THR A 581 -4.53 -0.56 2.37
CA THR A 581 -4.28 -1.92 1.88
C THR A 581 -5.56 -2.47 1.29
N ILE A 582 -5.44 -3.19 0.19
CA ILE A 582 -6.52 -3.97 -0.43
C ILE A 582 -6.08 -5.43 -0.44
N SER A 583 -6.84 -6.28 0.26
CA SER A 583 -6.62 -7.72 0.28
C SER A 583 -7.47 -8.40 -0.80
N LEU A 584 -6.81 -9.04 -1.75
CA LEU A 584 -7.42 -9.83 -2.80
C LEU A 584 -7.63 -11.26 -2.28
N ARG A 585 -8.88 -11.70 -2.28
CA ARG A 585 -9.31 -13.03 -1.78
C ARG A 585 -9.49 -14.02 -2.92
N ASP A 586 -8.63 -13.97 -3.93
CA ASP A 586 -8.62 -14.97 -4.98
C ASP A 586 -7.76 -16.18 -4.58
N THR A 587 -8.04 -17.33 -5.20
CA THR A 587 -7.27 -18.56 -5.00
C THR A 587 -5.97 -18.45 -5.80
N TYR A 588 -5.03 -17.67 -5.26
CA TYR A 588 -3.64 -17.62 -5.73
C TYR A 588 -2.83 -18.76 -5.11
N ALA A 589 -1.99 -19.39 -5.93
CA ALA A 589 -1.24 -20.62 -5.63
C ALA A 589 -2.14 -21.80 -5.27
N ASP A 590 -1.67 -23.03 -5.47
CA ASP A 590 -2.46 -24.18 -5.05
C ASP A 590 -2.75 -24.08 -3.54
N ALA A 591 -3.86 -24.66 -3.10
CA ALA A 591 -4.23 -24.60 -1.69
C ALA A 591 -3.18 -25.27 -0.76
N ALA A 592 -2.23 -26.05 -1.29
CA ALA A 592 -1.15 -26.66 -0.53
C ALA A 592 -0.03 -25.64 -0.25
N ASP A 593 0.41 -24.84 -1.23
CA ASP A 593 1.38 -23.75 -1.09
C ASP A 593 0.87 -22.67 -0.13
N ARG A 594 -0.45 -22.40 -0.13
CA ARG A 594 -1.08 -21.50 0.84
C ARG A 594 -0.94 -22.00 2.27
N VAL A 595 -1.20 -23.29 2.53
CA VAL A 595 -1.05 -23.90 3.87
C VAL A 595 0.41 -23.88 4.30
N LEU A 596 1.33 -24.14 3.37
CA LEU A 596 2.76 -24.13 3.66
C LEU A 596 3.30 -22.73 3.99
N TRP A 597 2.67 -21.66 3.50
CA TRP A 597 3.06 -20.28 3.79
C TRP A 597 2.30 -19.63 4.96
N ASP A 598 0.98 -19.80 5.04
CA ASP A 598 0.16 -19.31 6.16
C ASP A 598 0.58 -19.99 7.49
N ASP A 599 1.07 -21.24 7.43
CA ASP A 599 1.58 -21.98 8.60
C ASP A 599 3.11 -21.89 8.78
N GLY A 600 3.83 -21.19 7.89
CA GLY A 600 5.29 -21.04 7.94
C GLY A 600 6.08 -22.35 7.77
N ALA A 601 5.47 -23.38 7.17
CA ALA A 601 6.01 -24.74 7.05
C ALA A 601 6.91 -24.97 5.84
N GLU A 602 6.78 -24.20 4.75
CA GLU A 602 7.81 -24.03 3.72
C GLU A 602 8.35 -22.60 3.77
N ALA A 603 9.03 -22.29 4.87
CA ALA A 603 10.20 -21.44 4.71
C ALA A 603 11.09 -22.11 3.65
N MET A 604 11.55 -21.36 2.64
CA MET A 604 12.80 -21.76 2.02
C MET A 604 13.78 -21.96 3.18
N ALA A 605 14.45 -23.12 3.22
CA ALA A 605 15.40 -23.41 4.30
C ALA A 605 16.44 -22.29 4.50
N ASP A 606 16.58 -21.39 3.50
CA ASP A 606 17.61 -20.38 3.41
C ASP A 606 17.09 -18.92 3.27
N VAL A 607 15.78 -18.62 3.38
CA VAL A 607 15.29 -17.23 3.24
C VAL A 607 14.65 -16.68 4.52
N VAL A 608 15.19 -15.54 4.92
CA VAL A 608 15.32 -15.09 6.29
C VAL A 608 14.60 -13.75 6.46
N LYS A 609 13.95 -13.54 7.61
CA LYS A 609 13.25 -12.29 7.92
C LYS A 609 14.25 -11.14 8.03
N ALA A 610 13.91 -9.95 7.52
CA ALA A 610 14.68 -8.75 7.82
C ALA A 610 14.88 -8.62 9.35
N PRO A 611 16.07 -8.20 9.83
CA PRO A 611 16.39 -8.06 11.25
C PRO A 611 15.55 -6.98 11.93
N GLU A 612 14.83 -6.17 11.16
CA GLU A 612 13.77 -5.29 11.65
C GLU A 612 12.70 -6.05 12.48
N PHE A 613 12.60 -7.38 12.34
CA PHE A 613 11.74 -8.23 13.18
C PHE A 613 12.32 -8.62 14.54
N VAL A 614 13.62 -8.40 14.81
CA VAL A 614 14.31 -8.93 16.02
C VAL A 614 15.01 -7.83 16.83
N ALA A 615 15.35 -6.68 16.22
CA ALA A 615 16.17 -5.65 16.85
C ALA A 615 15.39 -4.50 17.53
N TYR A 616 14.06 -4.49 17.50
CA TYR A 616 13.23 -3.43 18.11
C TYR A 616 12.18 -3.97 19.08
#